data_AF-A0A6V7RM41-F1
#
_entry.id   AF-A0A6V7RM41-F1
#
_cell.length_a   1.000
_cell.length_b   1.000
_cell.length_c   1.000
_cell.angle_alpha   90.00
_cell.angle_beta   90.00
_cell.angle_gamma   90.00
#
_symmetry.space_group_name_H-M   'P 1'
#
loop_
_entity.id
_entity.type
_entity.pdbx_description
1 polymer ?
#
loop_
_entity_poly.entity_id
_entity_poly.type
_entity_poly.pdbx_seq_one_letter_code
_entity_poly.pdbx_strand_id
1 'polypeptide(L)'
;MHKIYSLLSKKAQAYVETMELKEVLNILFFMNNENFTRRDKEKLIAVHETIIEYNTKEDIKEIRSPKEAYDFLKPKFIGNEQEEFHAIFLNTKNRIIHTEMVFKGSTNTCIVDPKCLYSRALKCSASAVIVAHSHPSGDPLTIV
;
A
#
# COMPACT_ATOMS: atom_id res chain seq x y z
N MET A 1 13.28 -10.69 15.17
CA MET A 1 12.84 -9.54 16.00
C MET A 1 13.98 -8.71 16.60
N HIS A 2 15.08 -9.31 17.10
CA HIS A 2 16.14 -8.57 17.83
C HIS A 2 16.81 -7.40 17.07
N LYS A 3 17.02 -7.52 15.76
CA LYS A 3 17.68 -6.47 14.96
C LYS A 3 16.82 -5.22 14.72
N ILE A 4 15.51 -5.36 14.60
CA ILE A 4 14.60 -4.21 14.39
C ILE A 4 14.39 -3.47 15.71
N TYR A 5 14.19 -4.22 16.79
CA TYR A 5 14.05 -3.69 18.13
C TYR A 5 15.26 -2.80 18.53
N SER A 6 16.48 -3.24 18.21
CA SER A 6 17.70 -2.47 18.49
C SER A 6 17.83 -1.17 17.69
N LEU A 7 17.03 -0.97 16.63
CA LEU A 7 17.08 0.24 15.81
C LEU A 7 16.21 1.37 16.37
N LEU A 8 15.35 1.09 17.35
CA LEU A 8 14.44 2.07 17.94
C LEU A 8 15.07 2.81 19.12
N SER A 9 14.58 4.01 19.42
CA SER A 9 14.95 4.74 20.64
C SER A 9 14.55 3.96 21.90
N LYS A 10 15.24 4.18 23.04
CA LYS A 10 14.91 3.50 24.31
C LYS A 10 13.45 3.68 24.73
N LYS A 11 12.87 4.85 24.46
CA LYS A 11 11.45 5.14 24.71
C LYS A 11 10.54 4.30 23.82
N ALA A 12 10.87 4.20 22.53
CA ALA A 12 10.12 3.37 21.58
C ALA A 12 10.28 1.86 21.86
N GLN A 13 11.45 1.42 22.31
CA GLN A 13 11.71 0.04 22.71
C GLN A 13 10.79 -0.40 23.84
N ALA A 14 10.73 0.36 24.94
CA ALA A 14 9.83 0.08 26.06
C ALA A 14 8.35 0.06 25.64
N TYR A 15 7.98 0.89 24.67
CA TYR A 15 6.62 0.94 24.16
C TYR A 15 6.27 -0.30 23.32
N VAL A 16 7.16 -0.69 22.39
CA VAL A 16 6.96 -1.85 21.49
C VAL A 16 6.94 -3.18 22.25
N GLU A 17 7.60 -3.30 23.40
CA GLU A 17 7.52 -4.50 24.27
C GLU A 17 6.10 -4.79 24.79
N THR A 18 5.27 -3.75 24.89
CA THR A 18 3.90 -3.87 25.40
C THR A 18 2.86 -4.00 24.28
N MET A 19 3.28 -3.97 23.01
CA MET A 19 2.40 -3.97 21.86
C MET A 19 2.12 -5.39 21.34
N GLU A 20 0.90 -5.58 20.84
CA GLU A 20 0.49 -6.77 20.10
C GLU A 20 1.04 -6.75 18.66
N LEU A 21 1.27 -7.94 18.08
CA LEU A 21 1.87 -8.08 16.74
C LEU A 21 1.05 -7.37 15.64
N LYS A 22 -0.28 -7.34 15.78
CA LYS A 22 -1.20 -6.63 14.88
C LYS A 22 -1.05 -5.11 14.92
N GLU A 23 -0.63 -4.56 16.07
CA GLU A 23 -0.42 -3.13 16.26
C GLU A 23 0.93 -2.73 15.67
N VAL A 24 1.92 -3.63 15.75
CA VAL A 24 3.23 -3.48 15.12
C VAL A 24 3.13 -3.47 13.59
N LEU A 25 2.08 -4.05 13.02
CA LEU A 25 1.85 -4.06 11.57
C LEU A 25 0.97 -2.91 11.07
N ASN A 26 0.45 -2.05 11.97
CA ASN A 26 -0.47 -0.98 11.62
C ASN A 26 0.26 0.36 11.41
N ILE A 27 0.50 0.76 10.15
CA ILE A 27 1.16 2.03 9.82
C ILE A 27 0.48 3.24 10.46
N LEU A 28 -0.87 3.29 10.43
CA LEU A 28 -1.62 4.43 10.93
C LEU A 28 -1.41 4.65 12.44
N PHE A 29 -1.17 3.56 13.16
CA PHE A 29 -0.84 3.61 14.58
C PHE A 29 0.53 4.28 14.80
N PHE A 30 1.55 3.98 14.00
CA PHE A 30 2.88 4.57 14.19
C PHE A 30 2.96 6.03 13.75
N MET A 31 2.31 6.40 12.64
CA MET A 31 2.37 7.77 12.12
C MET A 31 1.86 8.78 13.13
N ASN A 32 0.80 8.43 13.87
CA ASN A 32 0.11 9.35 14.78
C ASN A 32 0.57 9.25 16.25
N ASN A 33 1.51 8.37 16.57
CA ASN A 33 1.86 8.08 17.96
C ASN A 33 3.04 8.94 18.45
N GLU A 34 2.82 9.66 19.55
CA GLU A 34 3.77 10.59 20.18
C GLU A 34 4.93 9.90 20.91
N ASN A 35 4.83 8.59 21.12
CA ASN A 35 5.90 7.81 21.76
C ASN A 35 7.06 7.49 20.81
N PHE A 36 6.88 7.70 19.50
CA PHE A 36 7.90 7.46 18.49
C PHE A 36 8.51 8.78 18.00
N THR A 37 9.85 8.83 17.96
CA THR A 37 10.55 9.93 17.30
C THR A 37 10.36 9.85 15.78
N ARG A 38 10.65 10.94 15.07
CA ARG A 38 10.64 10.95 13.59
C ARG A 38 11.46 9.79 13.00
N ARG A 39 12.66 9.56 13.54
CA ARG A 39 13.57 8.50 13.07
C ARG A 39 13.05 7.09 13.39
N ASP A 40 12.31 6.92 14.49
CA ASP A 40 11.65 5.65 14.82
C ASP A 40 10.53 5.37 13.82
N LYS A 41 9.71 6.38 13.48
CA LYS A 41 8.64 6.28 12.49
C LYS A 41 9.19 5.91 11.11
N GLU A 42 10.23 6.60 10.64
CA GLU A 42 10.90 6.30 9.35
C GLU A 42 11.36 4.83 9.27
N LYS A 43 11.95 4.30 10.35
CA LYS A 43 12.41 2.90 10.41
C LYS A 43 11.26 1.90 10.44
N LEU A 44 10.21 2.17 11.21
CA LEU A 44 9.04 1.30 11.32
C LEU A 44 8.25 1.25 9.99
N ILE A 45 8.16 2.37 9.29
CA ILE A 45 7.59 2.44 7.94
C ILE A 45 8.42 1.58 6.97
N ALA A 46 9.75 1.73 6.96
CA ALA A 46 10.61 0.92 6.09
C ALA A 46 10.48 -0.59 6.37
N VAL A 47 10.36 -0.99 7.64
CA VAL A 47 10.09 -2.38 8.02
C VAL A 47 8.73 -2.84 7.49
N HIS A 48 7.69 -2.02 7.66
CA HIS A 48 6.37 -2.34 7.15
C HIS A 48 6.37 -2.50 5.62
N GLU A 49 6.99 -1.57 4.90
CA GLU A 49 7.16 -1.65 3.44
C GLU A 49 7.90 -2.92 3.02
N THR A 50 8.97 -3.29 3.73
CA THR A 50 9.72 -4.52 3.47
C THR A 50 8.87 -5.77 3.73
N ILE A 51 8.04 -5.77 4.78
CA ILE A 51 7.11 -6.88 5.08
C ILE A 51 6.03 -6.98 3.99
N ILE A 52 5.48 -5.85 3.52
CA ILE A 52 4.59 -5.85 2.36
C ILE A 52 5.32 -6.44 1.16
N GLU A 53 6.53 -5.98 0.85
CA GLU A 53 7.29 -6.46 -0.31
C GLU A 53 7.56 -7.97 -0.21
N TYR A 54 7.98 -8.45 0.96
CA TYR A 54 8.24 -9.86 1.23
C TYR A 54 6.97 -10.70 1.06
N ASN A 55 5.85 -10.27 1.64
CA ASN A 55 4.57 -10.95 1.51
C ASN A 55 4.03 -10.92 0.07
N THR A 56 4.38 -9.90 -0.73
CA THR A 56 4.04 -9.86 -2.15
C THR A 56 4.92 -10.73 -3.04
N LYS A 57 6.10 -11.19 -2.56
CA LYS A 57 7.03 -12.01 -3.34
C LYS A 57 6.72 -13.51 -3.31
N GLU A 58 5.97 -14.01 -2.32
CA GLU A 58 5.70 -15.45 -2.19
C GLU A 58 4.24 -15.87 -2.34
N ASP A 59 3.27 -14.96 -2.28
CA ASP A 59 1.86 -15.35 -2.44
C ASP A 59 1.27 -14.75 -3.72
N ILE A 60 1.06 -15.62 -4.72
CA ILE A 60 0.26 -15.28 -5.89
C ILE A 60 -1.18 -15.10 -5.40
N LYS A 61 -1.49 -13.90 -4.91
CA LYS A 61 -2.80 -13.58 -4.35
C LYS A 61 -3.83 -13.61 -5.48
N GLU A 62 -4.87 -14.41 -5.28
CA GLU A 62 -6.04 -14.43 -6.15
C GLU A 62 -7.03 -13.37 -5.66
N ILE A 63 -7.64 -12.62 -6.58
CA ILE A 63 -8.69 -11.64 -6.26
C ILE A 63 -10.01 -12.14 -6.81
N ARG A 64 -10.96 -12.42 -5.92
CA ARG A 64 -12.30 -12.92 -6.27
C ARG A 64 -13.42 -11.95 -5.95
N SER A 65 -13.12 -10.85 -5.26
CA SER A 65 -14.11 -9.87 -4.85
C SER A 65 -13.55 -8.44 -4.86
N PRO A 66 -14.41 -7.41 -5.04
CA PRO A 66 -14.00 -6.01 -4.89
C PRO A 66 -13.40 -5.72 -3.51
N LYS A 67 -13.88 -6.40 -2.47
CA LYS A 67 -13.35 -6.29 -1.11
C LYS A 67 -11.90 -6.76 -1.02
N GLU A 68 -11.56 -7.90 -1.64
CA GLU A 68 -10.18 -8.39 -1.67
C GLU A 68 -9.24 -7.45 -2.43
N ALA A 69 -9.71 -6.84 -3.51
CA ALA A 69 -8.96 -5.81 -4.24
C ALA A 69 -8.74 -4.57 -3.36
N TYR A 70 -9.77 -4.11 -2.65
CA TYR A 70 -9.66 -3.01 -1.70
C TYR A 70 -8.68 -3.33 -0.57
N ASP A 71 -8.82 -4.47 0.09
CA ASP A 71 -7.93 -4.87 1.20
C ASP A 71 -6.48 -5.03 0.74
N PHE A 72 -6.26 -5.42 -0.52
CA PHE A 72 -4.93 -5.49 -1.13
C PHE A 72 -4.34 -4.11 -1.44
N LEU A 73 -5.13 -3.16 -1.96
CA LEU A 73 -4.64 -1.84 -2.34
C LEU A 73 -4.63 -0.83 -1.20
N LYS A 74 -5.48 -1.01 -0.17
CA LYS A 74 -5.62 -0.09 0.96
C LYS A 74 -4.27 0.30 1.59
N PRO A 75 -3.33 -0.63 1.86
CA PRO A 75 -2.03 -0.26 2.42
C PRO A 75 -1.20 0.66 1.52
N LYS A 76 -1.39 0.60 0.19
CA LYS A 76 -0.67 1.44 -0.79
C LYS A 76 -1.18 2.89 -0.84
N PHE A 77 -2.37 3.14 -0.30
CA PHE A 77 -2.99 4.48 -0.28
C PHE A 77 -2.87 5.19 1.07
N ILE A 78 -2.45 4.48 2.13
CA ILE A 78 -2.36 5.05 3.48
C ILE A 78 -1.25 6.10 3.55
N GLY A 79 -1.59 7.31 4.00
CA GLY A 79 -0.63 8.39 4.22
C GLY A 79 -0.34 9.26 2.99
N ASN A 80 -1.01 9.00 1.86
CA ASN A 80 -0.82 9.79 0.64
C ASN A 80 -1.71 11.05 0.65
N GLU A 81 -1.09 12.21 0.46
CA GLU A 81 -1.75 13.52 0.39
C GLU A 81 -2.23 13.89 -1.02
N GLN A 82 -1.90 13.07 -2.02
CA GLN A 82 -2.23 13.27 -3.43
C GLN A 82 -3.08 12.12 -3.96
N GLU A 83 -3.88 12.38 -4.98
CA GLU A 83 -4.58 11.30 -5.68
C GLU A 83 -3.59 10.41 -6.42
N GLU A 84 -3.69 9.12 -6.19
CA GLU A 84 -2.90 8.13 -6.91
C GLU A 84 -3.85 7.19 -7.64
N PHE A 85 -3.48 6.81 -8.86
CA PHE A 85 -4.19 5.82 -9.66
C PHE A 85 -3.32 4.56 -9.77
N HIS A 86 -3.82 3.47 -9.19
CA HIS A 86 -3.14 2.18 -9.16
C HIS A 86 -3.86 1.18 -10.06
N ALA A 87 -3.09 0.28 -10.66
CA ALA A 87 -3.60 -0.85 -11.43
C ALA A 87 -3.06 -2.16 -10.89
N ILE A 88 -3.94 -3.17 -10.82
CA ILE A 88 -3.63 -4.57 -10.60
C ILE A 88 -3.86 -5.29 -11.93
N PHE A 89 -2.82 -5.95 -12.42
CA PHE A 89 -2.87 -6.79 -13.61
C PHE A 89 -3.03 -8.25 -13.17
N LEU A 90 -3.99 -8.94 -13.78
CA LEU A 90 -4.38 -10.30 -13.43
C LEU A 90 -4.20 -11.25 -14.61
N ASN A 91 -3.93 -12.53 -14.31
CA ASN A 91 -4.06 -13.61 -15.29
C ASN A 91 -5.46 -14.23 -15.33
N THR A 92 -5.64 -15.26 -16.16
CA THR A 92 -6.95 -15.90 -16.41
C THR A 92 -7.55 -16.61 -15.20
N LYS A 93 -6.77 -16.80 -14.14
CA LYS A 93 -7.21 -17.35 -12.85
C LYS A 93 -7.39 -16.26 -11.79
N ASN A 94 -7.53 -14.99 -12.20
CA ASN A 94 -7.62 -13.81 -11.32
C ASN A 94 -6.46 -13.66 -10.33
N ARG A 95 -5.28 -14.19 -10.69
CA ARG A 95 -4.08 -14.07 -9.87
C ARG A 95 -3.31 -12.83 -10.26
N ILE A 96 -2.82 -12.10 -9.25
CA ILE A 96 -1.99 -10.91 -9.46
C ILE A 96 -0.69 -11.31 -10.14
N ILE A 97 -0.41 -10.69 -11.29
CA ILE A 97 0.85 -10.86 -12.02
C ILE A 97 1.71 -9.59 -11.99
N HIS A 98 1.08 -8.43 -11.83
CA HIS A 98 1.78 -7.16 -11.68
C HIS A 98 0.88 -6.13 -10.98
N THR A 99 1.50 -5.17 -10.30
CA THR A 99 0.81 -4.02 -9.72
C THR A 99 1.70 -2.80 -9.85
N GLU A 100 1.14 -1.66 -10.23
CA GLU A 100 1.88 -0.41 -10.24
C GLU A 100 0.96 0.78 -9.98
N MET A 101 1.56 1.87 -9.49
CA MET A 101 0.97 3.20 -9.57
C MET A 101 1.18 3.68 -11.00
N VAL A 102 0.08 3.86 -11.74
CA VAL A 102 0.12 4.23 -13.16
C VAL A 102 0.16 5.75 -13.32
N PHE A 103 -0.53 6.47 -12.44
CA PHE A 103 -0.57 7.93 -12.44
C PHE A 103 -0.60 8.49 -11.02
N LYS A 104 0.09 9.63 -10.85
CA LYS A 104 0.02 10.45 -9.65
C LYS A 104 -0.56 11.81 -10.04
N GLY A 105 -1.68 12.16 -9.43
CA GLY A 105 -2.44 13.36 -9.69
C GLY A 105 -2.08 14.52 -8.76
N SER A 106 -2.95 15.54 -8.79
CA SER A 106 -2.98 16.62 -7.80
C SER A 106 -3.71 16.14 -6.53
N THR A 107 -4.07 17.04 -5.63
CA THR A 107 -4.90 16.69 -4.46
C THR A 107 -6.33 16.26 -4.82
N ASN A 108 -6.83 16.65 -6.01
CA ASN A 108 -8.26 16.52 -6.36
C ASN A 108 -8.52 15.94 -7.77
N THR A 109 -7.48 15.68 -8.57
CA THR A 109 -7.65 15.15 -9.93
C THR A 109 -6.45 14.31 -10.35
N CYS A 110 -6.69 13.17 -11.01
CA CYS A 110 -5.68 12.34 -11.63
C CYS A 110 -6.05 12.00 -13.09
N ILE A 111 -5.40 12.63 -14.08
CA ILE A 111 -5.67 12.34 -15.50
C ILE A 111 -4.99 11.04 -15.91
N VAL A 112 -5.79 10.08 -16.37
CA VAL A 112 -5.34 8.75 -16.79
C VAL A 112 -5.39 8.65 -18.30
N ASP A 113 -4.27 8.34 -18.96
CA ASP A 113 -4.26 7.93 -20.36
C ASP A 113 -4.52 6.41 -20.47
N PRO A 114 -5.68 5.98 -21.01
CA PRO A 114 -5.99 4.57 -21.17
C PRO A 114 -4.95 3.81 -22.01
N LYS A 115 -4.28 4.47 -22.97
CA LYS A 115 -3.25 3.82 -23.79
C LYS A 115 -2.07 3.36 -22.96
N CYS A 116 -1.68 4.13 -21.94
CA CYS A 116 -0.61 3.75 -21.04
C CYS A 116 -1.01 2.53 -20.20
N LEU A 117 -2.24 2.52 -19.69
CA LEU A 117 -2.81 1.39 -18.94
C LEU A 117 -2.85 0.11 -19.79
N TYR A 118 -3.39 0.18 -21.01
CA TYR A 118 -3.46 -0.96 -21.91
C TYR A 118 -2.08 -1.44 -22.37
N SER A 119 -1.15 -0.52 -22.64
CA SER A 119 0.22 -0.88 -23.00
C SER A 119 0.88 -1.72 -21.91
N ARG A 120 0.67 -1.38 -20.63
CA ARG A 120 1.16 -2.16 -19.49
C ARG A 120 0.45 -3.49 -19.33
N ALA A 121 -0.88 -3.52 -19.48
CA ALA A 121 -1.64 -4.78 -19.48
C ALA A 121 -1.10 -5.76 -20.54
N LEU A 122 -0.84 -5.28 -21.75
CA LEU A 122 -0.27 -6.08 -22.83
C LEU A 122 1.16 -6.54 -22.54
N LYS A 123 2.03 -5.65 -22.03
CA LYS A 123 3.42 -6.00 -21.65
C LYS A 123 3.47 -7.09 -20.59
N CYS A 124 2.54 -7.07 -19.64
CA CYS A 124 2.45 -8.07 -18.58
C CYS A 124 1.66 -9.32 -18.99
N SER A 125 1.12 -9.39 -20.22
CA SER A 125 0.21 -10.47 -20.65
C SER A 125 -0.99 -10.66 -19.72
N ALA A 126 -1.56 -9.55 -19.25
CA ALA A 126 -2.73 -9.55 -18.36
C ALA A 126 -4.00 -9.93 -19.13
N SER A 127 -4.84 -10.78 -18.54
CA SER A 127 -6.17 -11.08 -19.06
C SER A 127 -7.26 -10.17 -18.47
N ALA A 128 -6.98 -9.54 -17.32
CA ALA A 128 -7.88 -8.60 -16.68
C ALA A 128 -7.10 -7.52 -15.93
N VAL A 129 -7.73 -6.36 -15.71
CA VAL A 129 -7.15 -5.23 -14.99
C VAL A 129 -8.18 -4.73 -13.98
N ILE A 130 -7.74 -4.55 -12.73
CA ILE A 130 -8.48 -3.82 -11.70
C ILE A 130 -7.80 -2.48 -11.52
N VAL A 131 -8.56 -1.40 -11.48
CA VAL A 131 -8.05 -0.05 -11.23
C VAL A 131 -8.66 0.52 -9.96
N ALA A 132 -7.90 1.35 -9.26
CA ALA A 132 -8.38 2.10 -8.10
C ALA A 132 -7.70 3.45 -8.03
N HIS A 133 -8.39 4.44 -7.47
CA HIS A 133 -7.80 5.70 -7.06
C HIS A 133 -8.08 5.98 -5.59
N SER A 134 -7.24 6.80 -4.98
CA SER A 134 -7.50 7.38 -3.65
C SER A 134 -7.96 8.83 -3.77
N HIS A 135 -8.93 9.20 -2.95
CA HIS A 135 -9.23 10.60 -2.65
C HIS A 135 -8.71 10.93 -1.25
N PRO A 136 -7.68 11.80 -1.10
CA PRO A 136 -7.18 12.24 0.20
C PRO A 136 -8.26 12.89 1.08
N SER A 137 -9.30 13.46 0.46
CA SER A 137 -10.48 14.03 1.14
C SER A 137 -11.38 12.99 1.82
N GLY A 138 -11.27 11.71 1.45
CA GLY A 138 -12.14 10.63 1.93
C GLY A 138 -13.52 10.57 1.27
N ASP A 139 -13.83 11.47 0.32
CA ASP A 139 -15.09 11.45 -0.44
C ASP A 139 -14.91 10.65 -1.75
N PRO A 140 -15.62 9.52 -1.95
CA PRO A 140 -15.53 8.73 -3.17
C PRO A 140 -16.27 9.33 -4.37
N LEU A 141 -17.01 10.43 -4.23
CA LEU A 141 -17.88 10.98 -5.29
C LEU A 141 -17.19 12.01 -6.21
N THR A 142 -15.93 12.38 -5.96
CA THR A 142 -15.23 13.34 -6.82
C THR A 142 -14.59 12.60 -8.00
N ILE A 143 -15.29 12.56 -9.13
CA ILE A 143 -14.90 11.76 -10.30
C ILE A 143 -13.67 12.34 -11.02
N VAL A 144 -12.80 11.42 -11.48
CA VAL A 144 -11.77 11.56 -12.53
C VAL A 144 -12.39 11.89 -13.90
#